data_AF-A0A1H3JEV5-F1
#
_entry.id   AF-A0A1H3JEV5-F1
#
_cell.length_a   1.000
_cell.length_b   1.000
_cell.length_c   1.000
_cell.angle_alpha   90.00
_cell.angle_beta   90.00
_cell.angle_gamma   90.00
#
_symmetry.space_group_name_H-M   'P 1'
#
loop_
_entity.id
_entity.type
_entity.pdbx_description
1 polymer ?
#
loop_
_entity_poly.entity_id
_entity_poly.type
_entity_poly.pdbx_seq_one_letter_code
_entity_poly.pdbx_strand_id
1 'polypeptide(L)'
;MTAPTTTSAISPTSATSTGASRRTYLPGRRPDMRVPMREIVLTSGDSVVLYDTSGPYTDGTADTDVRAGLPAVRSAWIGERGDTETDDGRPARAEDDGRRSDELRNLDAVFADGGRRPRRSTGSRPVTQLGYARRGEVTAEMEYIVVREGVGLPDRDDVKEGKIAYKIAAHTAAVAKGHPGAQAWDDALSDARFEFRWEDQFDLALDPDTARSVHDETLPAAPAKTAHFCSMCGPHFCSMRICQDVRRYAEERGPTSEEAITAGLKEQAAQFGELGGRIELPLAE
;
A
#
# COMPACT_ATOMS: atom_id res chain seq x y z
N MET A 1 25.61 -8.33 2.31
CA MET A 1 26.00 -6.91 2.19
C MET A 1 25.07 -6.11 3.08
N THR A 2 25.57 -5.60 4.20
CA THR A 2 24.82 -4.87 5.22
C THR A 2 24.50 -3.46 4.71
N ALA A 3 23.21 -3.15 4.56
CA ALA A 3 22.74 -1.81 4.28
C ALA A 3 23.02 -0.88 5.48
N PRO A 4 23.42 0.39 5.27
CA PRO A 4 23.61 1.32 6.37
C PRO A 4 22.26 1.86 6.83
N THR A 5 21.81 1.40 8.01
CA THR A 5 20.70 2.02 8.74
C THR A 5 21.16 3.34 9.33
N THR A 6 21.11 4.41 8.55
CA THR A 6 21.24 5.79 9.06
C THR A 6 19.85 6.30 9.48
N THR A 7 19.34 5.79 10.59
CA THR A 7 18.24 6.45 11.32
C THR A 7 18.86 7.64 12.04
N SER A 8 18.89 8.80 11.37
CA SER A 8 19.23 10.06 12.04
C SER A 8 18.16 10.33 13.09
N ALA A 9 18.55 10.29 14.36
CA ALA A 9 17.64 10.57 15.48
C ALA A 9 17.04 11.95 15.31
N ILE A 10 15.72 11.99 15.13
CA ILE A 10 14.94 13.21 15.00
C ILE A 10 14.74 13.79 16.40
N SER A 11 15.40 14.92 16.71
CA SER A 11 15.29 15.56 18.02
C SER A 11 14.07 16.50 18.09
N PRO A 12 13.20 16.35 19.10
CA PRO A 12 12.04 17.23 19.31
C PRO A 12 12.43 18.66 19.70
N THR A 13 11.61 19.65 19.31
CA THR A 13 11.67 21.04 19.82
C THR A 13 10.47 21.30 20.75
N SER A 14 10.72 21.76 21.97
CA SER A 14 9.70 21.90 23.03
C SER A 14 9.06 23.30 23.07
N ALA A 15 7.75 23.36 23.33
CA ALA A 15 7.03 24.57 23.74
C ALA A 15 6.46 24.40 25.16
N THR A 16 6.45 25.46 25.96
CA THR A 16 6.13 25.48 27.40
C THR A 16 4.69 24.99 27.69
N SER A 17 4.50 24.24 28.79
CA SER A 17 3.22 23.57 29.09
C SER A 17 2.67 23.78 30.50
N THR A 18 1.38 23.49 30.62
CA THR A 18 0.63 23.25 31.85
C THR A 18 0.66 21.75 32.20
N GLY A 19 1.31 21.38 33.31
CA GLY A 19 1.38 20.00 33.81
C GLY A 19 2.50 19.13 33.21
N ALA A 20 2.60 17.87 33.64
CA ALA A 20 3.69 16.92 33.30
C ALA A 20 3.83 16.55 31.81
N SER A 21 2.97 17.09 30.93
CA SER A 21 3.01 16.88 29.49
C SER A 21 3.30 18.19 28.77
N ARG A 22 4.21 18.19 27.79
CA ARG A 22 4.52 19.35 26.95
C ARG A 22 4.28 19.12 25.47
N ARG A 23 3.94 20.18 24.76
CA ARG A 23 3.83 20.15 23.30
C ARG A 23 5.22 20.02 22.69
N THR A 24 5.33 19.14 21.70
CA THR A 24 6.55 18.94 20.94
C THR A 24 6.24 18.79 19.46
N TYR A 25 7.24 19.03 18.62
CA TYR A 25 7.11 18.93 17.17
C TYR A 25 8.18 18.02 16.58
N LEU A 26 7.74 17.05 15.77
CA LEU A 26 8.63 16.25 14.94
C LEU A 26 8.84 16.96 13.59
N PRO A 27 10.08 17.16 13.13
CA PRO A 27 10.37 17.67 11.80
C PRO A 27 10.05 16.63 10.71
N GLY A 28 9.66 17.12 9.53
CA GLY A 28 9.67 16.36 8.30
C GLY A 28 10.96 16.56 7.49
N ARG A 29 11.03 15.97 6.30
CA ARG A 29 12.02 16.29 5.26
C ARG A 29 11.85 17.73 4.77
N ARG A 30 10.61 18.23 4.74
CA ARG A 30 10.34 19.64 4.41
C ARG A 30 10.72 20.56 5.58
N PRO A 31 11.49 21.65 5.37
CA PRO A 31 11.96 22.52 6.45
C PRO A 31 10.85 23.20 7.26
N ASP A 32 9.71 23.45 6.63
CA ASP A 32 8.53 24.09 7.21
C ASP A 32 7.58 23.11 7.90
N MET A 33 7.81 21.80 7.78
CA MET A 33 6.95 20.79 8.39
C MET A 33 7.20 20.68 9.90
N ARG A 34 6.13 20.76 10.67
CA ARG A 34 6.10 20.62 12.13
C ARG A 34 4.93 19.71 12.48
N VAL A 35 5.22 18.46 12.83
CA VAL A 35 4.19 17.47 13.19
C VAL A 35 3.98 17.48 14.71
N PRO A 36 2.81 17.90 15.20
CA PRO A 36 2.54 18.07 16.62
C PRO A 36 2.38 16.72 17.32
N MET A 37 3.10 16.58 18.42
CA MET A 37 3.03 15.47 19.36
C MET A 37 3.02 16.01 20.79
N ARG A 38 2.77 15.15 21.77
CA ARG A 38 2.85 15.50 23.19
C ARG A 38 3.87 14.62 23.88
N GLU A 39 4.82 15.23 24.56
CA GLU A 39 5.87 14.56 25.30
C GLU A 39 5.53 14.57 26.79
N ILE A 40 5.59 13.41 27.44
CA ILE A 40 5.42 13.26 28.89
C ILE A 40 6.77 12.84 29.47
N VAL A 41 7.31 13.66 30.37
CA VAL A 41 8.55 13.34 31.09
C VAL A 41 8.20 12.46 32.28
N LEU A 42 8.85 11.30 32.37
CA LEU A 42 8.65 10.33 33.44
C LEU A 42 9.57 10.62 34.62
N THR A 43 9.18 10.18 35.81
CA THR A 43 10.02 10.28 37.01
C THR A 43 11.30 9.44 36.93
N SER A 44 11.39 8.50 35.98
CA SER A 44 12.61 7.74 35.69
C SER A 44 13.70 8.57 35.00
N GLY A 45 13.35 9.73 34.45
CA GLY A 45 14.22 10.54 33.58
C GLY A 45 14.00 10.31 32.08
N ASP A 46 13.22 9.29 31.71
CA ASP A 46 12.84 9.05 30.31
C ASP A 46 11.64 9.91 29.87
N SER A 47 11.31 9.87 28.58
CA SER A 47 10.15 10.55 28.01
C SER A 47 9.35 9.63 27.08
N VAL A 48 8.03 9.78 27.08
CA VAL A 48 7.14 9.14 26.11
C VAL A 48 6.50 10.18 25.21
N VAL A 49 6.62 10.00 23.90
CA VAL A 49 5.96 10.85 22.90
C VAL A 49 4.65 10.17 22.48
N LEU A 50 3.55 10.90 22.64
CA LEU A 50 2.20 10.45 22.35
C LEU A 50 1.58 11.30 21.25
N TYR A 51 0.60 10.72 20.58
CA TYR A 51 -0.25 11.42 19.63
C TYR A 51 -0.94 12.61 20.30
N ASP A 52 -0.98 13.76 19.60
CA ASP A 52 -1.65 14.96 20.08
C ASP A 52 -2.52 15.59 18.99
N THR A 53 -3.84 15.52 19.18
CA THR A 53 -4.84 16.10 18.28
C THR A 53 -5.37 17.44 18.76
N SER A 54 -4.88 17.96 19.89
CA SER A 54 -5.40 19.19 20.50
C SER A 54 -5.11 20.46 19.69
N GLY A 55 -4.23 20.39 18.69
CA GLY A 55 -3.92 21.54 17.83
C GLY A 55 -3.21 22.67 18.59
N PRO A 56 -3.21 23.91 18.11
CA PRO A 56 -2.49 25.02 18.73
C PRO A 56 -2.96 25.38 20.15
N TYR A 57 -4.13 24.91 20.60
CA TYR A 57 -4.71 25.28 21.89
C TYR A 57 -3.93 24.79 23.12
N THR A 58 -3.08 23.78 22.97
CA THR A 58 -2.17 23.30 24.02
C THR A 58 -0.73 23.76 23.82
N ASP A 59 -0.48 24.56 22.79
CA ASP A 59 0.79 25.19 22.56
C ASP A 59 0.83 26.53 23.29
N GLY A 60 1.58 26.60 24.40
CA GLY A 60 1.70 27.82 25.20
C GLY A 60 2.36 29.00 24.47
N THR A 61 2.85 28.80 23.24
CA THR A 61 3.43 29.85 22.39
C THR A 61 2.49 30.31 21.27
N ALA A 62 1.38 29.61 21.04
CA ALA A 62 0.44 29.95 20.00
C ALA A 62 -0.53 31.04 20.46
N ASP A 63 -0.64 32.11 19.68
CA ASP A 63 -1.71 33.10 19.85
C ASP A 63 -2.98 32.57 19.16
N THR A 64 -3.97 32.16 19.95
CA THR A 64 -5.22 31.59 19.45
C THR A 64 -6.38 32.56 19.68
N ASP A 65 -6.85 33.18 18.60
CA ASP A 65 -8.12 33.92 18.58
C ASP A 65 -9.15 33.16 17.74
N VAL A 66 -10.26 32.79 18.38
CA VAL A 66 -11.36 32.07 17.72
C VAL A 66 -12.03 32.91 16.61
N ARG A 67 -11.97 34.24 16.70
CA ARG A 67 -12.54 35.17 15.71
C ARG A 67 -11.65 35.33 14.48
N ALA A 68 -10.33 35.26 14.66
CA ALA A 68 -9.37 35.24 13.57
C ALA A 68 -9.23 33.84 12.93
N GLY A 69 -9.51 32.79 13.71
CA GLY A 69 -9.28 31.41 13.33
C GLY A 69 -7.81 30.99 13.48
N LEU A 70 -7.54 29.69 13.35
CA LEU A 70 -6.18 29.15 13.46
C LEU A 70 -5.29 29.62 12.29
N PRO A 71 -3.94 29.52 12.39
CA PRO A 71 -3.05 29.75 11.24
C PRO A 71 -3.27 28.77 10.07
N ALA A 72 -3.04 29.22 8.84
CA ALA A 72 -3.22 28.43 7.62
C ALA A 72 -1.97 27.61 7.25
N VAL A 73 -1.49 26.75 8.17
CA VAL A 73 -0.18 26.06 8.05
C VAL A 73 -0.01 25.17 6.80
N ARG A 74 -1.12 24.76 6.16
CA ARG A 74 -1.12 23.94 4.94
C ARG A 74 -1.22 24.74 3.64
N SER A 75 -1.42 26.06 3.72
CA SER A 75 -1.74 26.90 2.56
C SER A 75 -0.62 26.90 1.51
N ALA A 76 0.64 26.99 1.95
CA ALA A 76 1.81 26.90 1.08
C ALA A 76 1.88 25.55 0.36
N TRP A 77 1.71 24.44 1.08
CA TRP A 77 1.77 23.08 0.51
C TRP A 77 0.73 22.84 -0.58
N ILE A 78 -0.44 23.48 -0.45
CA ILE A 78 -1.52 23.38 -1.44
C ILE A 78 -1.21 24.30 -2.64
N GLY A 79 -0.73 25.52 -2.39
CA GLY A 79 -0.41 26.48 -3.44
C GLY A 79 0.72 26.04 -4.37
N GLU A 80 1.78 25.44 -3.81
CA GLU A 80 2.97 25.00 -4.56
C GLU A 80 2.70 23.92 -5.62
N ARG A 81 1.59 23.16 -5.51
CA ARG A 81 1.25 22.11 -6.48
C ARG A 81 0.77 22.68 -7.82
N GLY A 82 0.34 23.94 -7.84
CA GLY A 82 -0.12 24.62 -9.05
C GLY A 82 -1.38 24.02 -9.68
N ASP A 83 -2.12 23.17 -8.98
CA ASP A 83 -3.32 22.48 -9.50
C ASP A 83 -4.63 23.00 -8.92
N THR A 84 -4.56 23.93 -7.97
CA THR A 84 -5.70 24.66 -7.42
C THR A 84 -5.55 26.16 -7.63
N GLU A 85 -6.66 26.85 -7.79
CA GLU A 85 -6.76 28.30 -7.92
C GLU A 85 -7.70 28.87 -6.86
N THR A 86 -7.60 30.18 -6.59
CA THR A 86 -8.49 30.85 -5.64
C THR A 86 -9.83 31.15 -6.30
N ASP A 87 -10.91 30.91 -5.58
CA ASP A 87 -12.30 31.11 -6.02
C ASP A 87 -12.97 32.15 -5.11
N ASP A 88 -13.96 32.87 -5.62
CA ASP A 88 -14.71 33.85 -4.81
C ASP A 88 -15.73 33.20 -3.87
N GLY A 89 -15.97 31.89 -4.05
CA GLY A 89 -16.93 31.14 -3.27
C GLY A 89 -18.37 31.47 -3.64
N ARG A 90 -19.29 30.73 -3.02
CA ARG A 90 -20.72 31.06 -3.09
C ARG A 90 -21.07 32.06 -1.98
N PRO A 91 -21.93 33.05 -2.23
CA PRO A 91 -22.46 33.88 -1.16
C PRO A 91 -23.28 33.03 -0.18
N ALA A 92 -23.26 33.44 1.10
CA ALA A 92 -24.13 32.87 2.13
C ALA A 92 -25.59 33.20 1.81
N ARG A 93 -26.49 32.26 2.09
CA ARG A 93 -27.95 32.40 1.94
C ARG A 93 -28.62 32.20 3.29
N ALA A 94 -29.77 32.83 3.50
CA ALA A 94 -30.57 32.62 4.71
C ALA A 94 -30.88 31.13 4.99
N GLU A 95 -31.10 30.35 3.93
CA GLU A 95 -31.35 28.91 3.98
C GLU A 95 -30.20 28.10 4.60
N ASP A 96 -28.96 28.58 4.49
CA ASP A 96 -27.78 27.91 5.05
C ASP A 96 -27.83 27.85 6.59
N ASP A 97 -28.51 28.83 7.20
CA ASP A 97 -28.73 28.94 8.64
C ASP A 97 -30.17 28.57 9.05
N GLY A 98 -30.95 27.97 8.15
CA GLY A 98 -32.35 27.61 8.39
C GLY A 98 -33.30 28.81 8.55
N ARG A 99 -32.94 29.98 8.01
CA ARG A 99 -33.74 31.21 8.07
C ARG A 99 -34.54 31.43 6.79
N ARG A 100 -35.62 32.20 6.93
CA ARG A 100 -36.55 32.56 5.84
C ARG A 100 -36.34 33.96 5.27
N SER A 101 -35.49 34.78 5.87
CA SER A 101 -35.17 36.14 5.41
C SER A 101 -33.67 36.37 5.42
N ASP A 102 -33.21 37.21 4.50
CA ASP A 102 -31.82 37.65 4.36
C ASP A 102 -31.40 38.68 5.42
N GLU A 103 -32.19 38.84 6.50
CA GLU A 103 -31.75 39.59 7.68
C GLU A 103 -30.68 38.78 8.42
N LEU A 104 -29.43 38.96 8.01
CA LEU A 104 -28.24 38.42 8.66
C LEU A 104 -27.99 39.14 9.99
N ARG A 105 -28.82 38.87 11.02
CA ARG A 105 -28.46 39.27 12.39
C ARG A 105 -27.36 38.36 12.92
N ASN A 106 -26.20 38.95 13.18
CA ASN A 106 -25.12 38.48 14.05
C ASN A 106 -24.20 37.32 13.58
N LEU A 107 -24.30 36.78 12.36
CA LEU A 107 -23.29 35.84 11.86
C LEU A 107 -22.08 36.53 11.21
N ASP A 108 -22.31 37.65 10.52
CA ASP A 108 -21.24 38.46 9.91
C ASP A 108 -20.25 39.04 10.94
N ALA A 109 -20.60 38.98 12.23
CA ALA A 109 -19.78 39.47 13.34
C ALA A 109 -18.82 38.42 13.94
N VAL A 110 -18.86 37.15 13.51
CA VAL A 110 -18.13 36.06 14.20
C VAL A 110 -16.73 35.81 13.63
N PHE A 111 -16.53 35.99 12.32
CA PHE A 111 -15.22 35.87 11.67
C PHE A 111 -14.85 37.18 10.98
N ALA A 112 -14.07 38.01 11.67
CA ALA A 112 -13.91 39.44 11.39
C ALA A 112 -13.24 39.79 10.05
N ASP A 113 -12.51 38.85 9.43
CA ASP A 113 -11.64 39.12 8.27
C ASP A 113 -12.22 38.68 6.91
N GLY A 114 -13.54 38.50 6.80
CA GLY A 114 -14.17 38.10 5.53
C GLY A 114 -13.86 36.66 5.09
N GLY A 115 -13.22 35.87 5.96
CA GLY A 115 -12.89 34.47 5.74
C GLY A 115 -11.74 34.24 4.74
N ARG A 116 -11.16 33.04 4.79
CA ARG A 116 -10.16 32.63 3.78
C ARG A 116 -10.87 32.38 2.46
N ARG A 117 -10.33 32.95 1.38
CA ARG A 117 -10.85 32.67 0.03
C ARG A 117 -10.74 31.16 -0.26
N PRO A 118 -11.83 30.51 -0.70
CA PRO A 118 -11.80 29.11 -1.04
C PRO A 118 -10.86 28.87 -2.22
N ARG A 119 -10.44 27.62 -2.37
CA ARG A 119 -9.69 27.16 -3.56
C ARG A 119 -10.49 26.08 -4.27
N ARG A 120 -10.39 26.07 -5.60
CA ARG A 120 -10.97 25.04 -6.46
C ARG A 120 -9.90 24.42 -7.35
N SER A 121 -10.18 23.25 -7.91
CA SER A 121 -9.32 22.65 -8.92
C SER A 121 -9.28 23.53 -10.17
N THR A 122 -8.10 23.64 -10.78
CA THR A 122 -7.92 24.25 -12.12
C THR A 122 -8.54 23.42 -13.25
N GLY A 123 -9.03 22.20 -12.95
CA GLY A 123 -9.55 21.26 -13.94
C GLY A 123 -8.47 20.48 -14.70
N SER A 124 -7.18 20.82 -14.51
CA SER A 124 -6.06 20.17 -15.18
C SER A 124 -5.87 18.70 -14.77
N ARG A 125 -6.15 18.35 -13.51
CA ARG A 125 -5.99 17.00 -12.96
C ARG A 125 -6.81 16.80 -11.68
N PRO A 126 -7.07 15.53 -11.26
CA PRO A 126 -7.65 15.24 -9.96
C PRO A 126 -6.73 15.70 -8.82
N VAL A 127 -7.27 16.56 -7.94
CA VAL A 127 -6.55 17.21 -6.82
C VAL A 127 -6.73 16.51 -5.46
N THR A 128 -7.36 15.33 -5.44
CA THR A 128 -7.56 14.56 -4.21
C THR A 128 -6.30 13.76 -3.86
N GLN A 129 -6.14 13.40 -2.57
CA GLN A 129 -5.04 12.53 -2.11
C GLN A 129 -4.98 11.20 -2.88
N LEU A 130 -6.14 10.61 -3.17
CA LEU A 130 -6.23 9.42 -4.03
C LEU A 130 -5.75 9.70 -5.47
N GLY A 131 -6.07 10.89 -6.01
CA GLY A 131 -5.59 11.33 -7.31
C GLY A 131 -4.06 11.39 -7.37
N TYR A 132 -3.41 12.01 -6.37
CA TYR A 132 -1.94 12.04 -6.25
C TYR A 132 -1.36 10.62 -6.11
N ALA A 133 -1.89 9.82 -5.19
CA ALA A 133 -1.40 8.46 -4.94
C ALA A 133 -1.49 7.55 -6.18
N ARG A 134 -2.58 7.66 -6.95
CA ARG A 134 -2.73 6.87 -8.19
C ARG A 134 -1.67 7.20 -9.24
N ARG A 135 -1.15 8.43 -9.23
CA ARG A 135 -0.06 8.89 -10.10
C ARG A 135 1.33 8.63 -9.51
N GLY A 136 1.42 8.04 -8.31
CA GLY A 136 2.70 7.82 -7.62
C GLY A 136 3.31 9.10 -7.06
N GLU A 137 2.52 10.15 -6.87
CA GLU A 137 2.97 11.42 -6.30
C GLU A 137 2.80 11.41 -4.78
N VAL A 138 3.89 11.66 -4.05
CA VAL A 138 3.87 11.81 -2.58
C VAL A 138 3.62 13.27 -2.21
N THR A 139 2.59 13.51 -1.40
CA THR A 139 2.21 14.87 -0.98
C THR A 139 2.79 15.24 0.38
N ALA A 140 2.83 16.53 0.70
CA ALA A 140 3.21 16.99 2.04
C ALA A 140 2.29 16.43 3.14
N GLU A 141 1.00 16.15 2.85
CA GLU A 141 0.13 15.48 3.81
C GLU A 141 0.48 14.01 4.03
N MET A 142 0.92 13.30 2.98
CA MET A 142 1.38 11.92 3.10
C MET A 142 2.66 11.84 3.95
N GLU A 143 3.59 12.77 3.78
CA GLU A 143 4.75 12.90 4.66
C GLU A 143 4.36 13.27 6.09
N TYR A 144 3.46 14.25 6.26
CA TYR A 144 3.01 14.68 7.58
C TYR A 144 2.43 13.53 8.38
N ILE A 145 1.56 12.71 7.78
CA ILE A 145 0.95 11.58 8.50
C ILE A 145 1.99 10.51 8.82
N VAL A 146 2.90 10.23 7.90
CA VAL A 146 3.98 9.26 8.10
C VAL A 146 4.85 9.61 9.30
N VAL A 147 5.32 10.87 9.37
CA VAL A 147 6.10 11.36 10.50
C VAL A 147 5.29 11.26 11.80
N ARG A 148 3.97 11.48 11.72
CA ARG A 148 3.06 11.44 12.88
C ARG A 148 2.79 10.04 13.39
N GLU A 149 2.70 9.06 12.50
CA GLU A 149 2.50 7.64 12.84
C GLU A 149 3.83 6.95 13.20
N GLY A 150 4.97 7.64 13.05
CA GLY A 150 6.29 7.07 13.33
C GLY A 150 6.69 5.97 12.33
N VAL A 151 6.07 5.94 11.16
CA VAL A 151 6.40 5.02 10.06
C VAL A 151 7.27 5.73 9.03
N GLY A 152 7.96 4.99 8.16
CA GLY A 152 8.72 5.57 7.05
C GLY A 152 7.81 6.11 5.96
N LEU A 153 8.26 7.14 5.22
CA LEU A 153 7.54 7.62 4.03
C LEU A 153 7.53 6.47 3.03
N PRO A 154 6.36 6.03 2.54
CA PRO A 154 6.34 4.97 1.56
C PRO A 154 7.06 5.47 0.31
N ASP A 155 8.09 4.75 -0.10
CA ASP A 155 8.69 4.97 -1.40
C ASP A 155 7.79 4.44 -2.52
N ARG A 156 8.28 4.49 -3.77
CA ARG A 156 7.51 4.04 -4.93
C ARG A 156 7.15 2.55 -4.83
N ASP A 157 8.03 1.75 -4.26
CA ASP A 157 7.87 0.31 -4.18
C ASP A 157 6.91 -0.04 -3.03
N ASP A 158 6.99 0.67 -1.89
CA ASP A 158 5.99 0.58 -0.81
C ASP A 158 4.57 0.90 -1.32
N VAL A 159 4.42 1.90 -2.19
CA VAL A 159 3.13 2.25 -2.81
C VAL A 159 2.68 1.16 -3.78
N LYS A 160 3.59 0.57 -4.56
CA LYS A 160 3.28 -0.53 -5.49
C LYS A 160 2.79 -1.75 -4.69
N GLU A 161 3.54 -2.18 -3.69
CA GLU A 161 3.23 -3.32 -2.82
C GLU A 161 1.90 -3.13 -2.10
N GLY A 162 1.66 -1.95 -1.52
CA GLY A 162 0.39 -1.61 -0.89
C GLY A 162 -0.79 -1.71 -1.86
N LYS A 163 -0.65 -1.23 -3.11
CA LYS A 163 -1.69 -1.35 -4.14
C LYS A 163 -1.95 -2.81 -4.52
N ILE A 164 -0.92 -3.63 -4.66
CA ILE A 164 -1.07 -5.06 -4.98
C ILE A 164 -1.75 -5.79 -3.82
N ALA A 165 -1.32 -5.57 -2.57
CA ALA A 165 -1.93 -6.17 -1.39
C ALA A 165 -3.45 -5.87 -1.29
N TYR A 166 -3.85 -4.62 -1.52
CA TYR A 166 -5.27 -4.25 -1.52
C TYR A 166 -6.04 -4.87 -2.71
N LYS A 167 -5.42 -5.00 -3.88
CA LYS A 167 -6.06 -5.69 -5.02
C LYS A 167 -6.28 -7.18 -4.72
N ILE A 168 -5.31 -7.86 -4.08
CA ILE A 168 -5.46 -9.24 -3.63
C ILE A 168 -6.66 -9.33 -2.67
N ALA A 169 -6.69 -8.50 -1.63
CA ALA A 169 -7.78 -8.53 -0.64
C ALA A 169 -9.15 -8.27 -1.27
N ALA A 170 -9.25 -7.33 -2.21
CA ALA A 170 -10.49 -7.04 -2.93
C ALA A 170 -10.93 -8.22 -3.81
N HIS A 171 -10.00 -8.85 -4.52
CA HIS A 171 -10.26 -10.03 -5.35
C HIS A 171 -10.70 -11.23 -4.50
N THR A 172 -10.00 -11.52 -3.40
CA THR A 172 -10.39 -12.58 -2.46
C THR A 172 -11.81 -12.36 -1.93
N ALA A 173 -12.17 -11.11 -1.60
CA ALA A 173 -13.53 -10.79 -1.20
C ALA A 173 -14.56 -10.99 -2.33
N ALA A 174 -14.19 -10.74 -3.58
CA ALA A 174 -15.06 -10.99 -4.75
C ALA A 174 -15.29 -12.49 -4.97
N VAL A 175 -14.24 -13.30 -4.89
CA VAL A 175 -14.33 -14.78 -4.96
C VAL A 175 -15.20 -15.31 -3.83
N ALA A 176 -14.96 -14.88 -2.58
CA ALA A 176 -15.74 -15.33 -1.42
C ALA A 176 -17.23 -14.96 -1.50
N LYS A 177 -17.56 -13.85 -2.17
CA LYS A 177 -18.95 -13.41 -2.40
C LYS A 177 -19.60 -14.09 -3.61
N GLY A 178 -18.87 -14.91 -4.36
CA GLY A 178 -19.35 -15.50 -5.62
C GLY A 178 -19.62 -14.46 -6.70
N HIS A 179 -18.84 -13.38 -6.75
CA HIS A 179 -19.00 -12.35 -7.78
C HIS A 179 -18.80 -12.97 -9.17
N PRO A 180 -19.73 -12.76 -10.13
CA PRO A 180 -19.60 -13.31 -11.47
C PRO A 180 -18.25 -12.95 -12.10
N GLY A 181 -17.56 -13.95 -12.65
CA GLY A 181 -16.27 -13.79 -13.33
C GLY A 181 -15.04 -13.66 -12.41
N ALA A 182 -15.18 -13.57 -11.08
CA ALA A 182 -14.03 -13.51 -10.19
C ALA A 182 -13.21 -14.81 -10.26
N GLN A 183 -13.86 -15.95 -10.07
CA GLN A 183 -13.21 -17.26 -10.10
C GLN A 183 -12.60 -17.60 -11.46
N ALA A 184 -13.14 -17.08 -12.56
CA ALA A 184 -12.62 -17.34 -13.90
C ALA A 184 -11.16 -16.88 -14.07
N TRP A 185 -10.74 -15.85 -13.33
CA TRP A 185 -9.35 -15.41 -13.33
C TRP A 185 -8.45 -16.37 -12.55
N ASP A 186 -8.88 -16.81 -11.36
CA ASP A 186 -8.16 -17.82 -10.57
C ASP A 186 -8.01 -19.13 -11.34
N ASP A 187 -9.07 -19.57 -12.01
CA ASP A 187 -9.08 -20.78 -12.84
C ASP A 187 -8.11 -20.63 -14.02
N ALA A 188 -8.16 -19.52 -14.76
CA ALA A 188 -7.25 -19.28 -15.90
C ALA A 188 -5.77 -19.26 -15.48
N LEU A 189 -5.45 -18.62 -14.34
CA LEU A 189 -4.09 -18.59 -13.79
C LEU A 189 -3.65 -19.99 -13.31
N SER A 190 -4.57 -20.75 -12.71
CA SER A 190 -4.31 -22.12 -12.25
C SER A 190 -4.08 -23.08 -13.40
N ASP A 191 -4.86 -22.96 -14.48
CA ASP A 191 -4.71 -23.73 -15.71
C ASP A 191 -3.37 -23.41 -16.37
N ALA A 192 -3.02 -22.12 -16.51
CA ALA A 192 -1.72 -21.70 -17.05
C ALA A 192 -0.55 -22.29 -16.25
N ARG A 193 -0.67 -22.30 -14.92
CA ARG A 193 0.32 -22.90 -14.01
C ARG A 193 0.41 -24.41 -14.19
N PHE A 194 -0.73 -25.11 -14.25
CA PHE A 194 -0.77 -26.57 -14.38
C PHE A 194 -0.25 -27.04 -15.74
N GLU A 195 -0.49 -26.27 -16.80
CA GLU A 195 -0.06 -26.56 -18.18
C GLU A 195 1.34 -26.06 -18.51
N PHE A 196 2.04 -25.46 -17.54
CA PHE A 196 3.38 -24.87 -17.72
C PHE A 196 3.44 -23.77 -18.79
N ARG A 197 2.33 -23.04 -19.00
CA ARG A 197 2.27 -21.83 -19.82
C ARG A 197 2.79 -20.64 -19.02
N TRP A 198 4.11 -20.60 -18.79
CA TRP A 198 4.75 -19.63 -17.89
C TRP A 198 4.47 -18.17 -18.28
N GLU A 199 4.54 -17.85 -19.57
CA GLU A 199 4.24 -16.50 -20.06
C GLU A 199 2.81 -16.07 -19.70
N ASP A 200 1.82 -16.93 -19.97
CA ASP A 200 0.42 -16.67 -19.63
C ASP A 200 0.24 -16.55 -18.11
N GLN A 201 0.93 -17.38 -17.32
CA GLN A 201 0.88 -17.32 -15.86
C GLN A 201 1.41 -15.96 -15.34
N PHE A 202 2.49 -15.43 -15.92
CA PHE A 202 3.01 -14.11 -15.54
C PHE A 202 2.06 -12.99 -15.94
N ASP A 203 1.55 -13.03 -17.17
CA ASP A 203 0.66 -11.99 -17.69
C ASP A 203 -0.68 -11.96 -16.96
N LEU A 204 -1.14 -13.10 -16.44
CA LEU A 204 -2.31 -13.21 -15.57
C LEU A 204 -2.05 -12.78 -14.11
N ALA A 205 -0.80 -12.57 -13.70
CA ALA A 205 -0.51 -12.16 -12.33
C ALA A 205 -0.95 -10.71 -12.07
N LEU A 206 -1.23 -10.39 -10.79
CA LEU A 206 -1.52 -9.02 -10.36
C LEU A 206 -0.36 -8.04 -10.57
N ASP A 207 0.86 -8.59 -10.64
CA ASP A 207 2.12 -7.90 -10.86
C ASP A 207 3.04 -8.76 -11.75
N PRO A 208 2.85 -8.71 -13.08
CA PRO A 208 3.56 -9.56 -14.04
C PRO A 208 5.09 -9.43 -13.97
N ASP A 209 5.59 -8.20 -13.79
CA ASP A 209 7.02 -7.92 -13.72
C ASP A 209 7.68 -8.64 -12.56
N THR A 210 7.05 -8.59 -11.38
CA THR A 210 7.56 -9.27 -10.17
C THR A 210 7.46 -10.78 -10.32
N ALA A 211 6.35 -11.31 -10.87
CA ALA A 211 6.18 -12.74 -11.08
C ALA A 211 7.27 -13.31 -12.00
N ARG A 212 7.58 -12.61 -13.09
CA ARG A 212 8.65 -12.97 -14.03
C ARG A 212 10.03 -12.87 -13.39
N SER A 213 10.30 -11.78 -12.67
CA SER A 213 11.58 -11.56 -11.98
C SER A 213 11.90 -12.70 -11.01
N VAL A 214 10.95 -13.09 -10.16
CA VAL A 214 11.15 -14.15 -9.15
C VAL A 214 11.41 -15.52 -9.79
N HIS A 215 10.78 -15.83 -10.93
CA HIS A 215 11.10 -17.03 -11.69
C HIS A 215 12.53 -16.96 -12.26
N ASP A 216 12.89 -15.82 -12.85
CA ASP A 216 14.14 -15.63 -13.59
C ASP A 216 15.38 -15.52 -12.70
N GLU A 217 15.20 -15.25 -11.40
CA GLU A 217 16.27 -15.34 -10.38
C GLU A 217 16.95 -16.71 -10.39
N THR A 218 16.22 -17.77 -10.73
CA THR A 218 16.71 -19.15 -10.72
C THR A 218 16.70 -19.79 -12.10
N LEU A 219 15.76 -19.42 -12.97
CA LEU A 219 15.60 -20.00 -14.32
C LEU A 219 15.49 -18.90 -15.40
N PRO A 220 16.55 -18.10 -15.63
CA PRO A 220 16.49 -16.94 -16.54
C PRO A 220 16.42 -17.31 -18.02
N ALA A 221 16.86 -18.52 -18.39
CA ALA A 221 16.96 -18.93 -19.79
C ALA A 221 15.58 -18.99 -20.46
N ALA A 222 15.48 -18.51 -21.71
CA ALA A 222 14.22 -18.52 -22.46
C ALA A 222 13.54 -19.91 -22.53
N PRO A 223 14.27 -21.04 -22.71
CA PRO A 223 13.67 -22.38 -22.69
C PRO A 223 13.00 -22.76 -21.37
N ALA A 224 13.33 -22.10 -20.24
CA ALA A 224 12.67 -22.35 -18.97
C ALA A 224 11.20 -21.94 -18.98
N LYS A 225 10.80 -21.02 -19.86
CA LYS A 225 9.41 -20.56 -20.03
C LYS A 225 8.50 -21.58 -20.71
N THR A 226 9.09 -22.67 -21.19
CA THR A 226 8.39 -23.84 -21.73
C THR A 226 8.72 -25.10 -20.94
N ALA A 227 9.42 -24.98 -19.81
CA ALA A 227 9.84 -26.13 -19.02
C ALA A 227 8.69 -26.67 -18.16
N HIS A 228 8.54 -27.99 -18.13
CA HIS A 228 7.52 -28.66 -17.32
C HIS A 228 7.97 -28.88 -15.87
N PHE A 229 8.60 -27.86 -15.28
CA PHE A 229 9.02 -27.82 -13.90
C PHE A 229 9.34 -26.39 -13.46
N CYS A 230 9.32 -26.14 -12.15
CA CYS A 230 9.78 -24.89 -11.56
C CYS A 230 11.12 -25.09 -10.83
N SER A 231 11.74 -23.99 -10.42
CA SER A 231 13.00 -23.99 -9.68
C SER A 231 12.94 -24.68 -8.32
N MET A 232 11.76 -24.81 -7.71
CA MET A 232 11.61 -25.46 -6.40
C MET A 232 11.67 -26.99 -6.46
N CYS A 233 11.14 -27.59 -7.52
CA CYS A 233 10.96 -29.05 -7.61
C CYS A 233 11.88 -29.70 -8.64
N GLY A 234 12.46 -28.89 -9.53
CA GLY A 234 13.34 -29.36 -10.59
C GLY A 234 12.68 -30.32 -11.58
N PRO A 235 13.45 -30.80 -12.56
CA PRO A 235 12.96 -31.63 -13.66
C PRO A 235 12.71 -33.09 -13.25
N HIS A 236 12.64 -33.46 -11.98
CA HIS A 236 12.40 -34.84 -11.58
C HIS A 236 11.18 -34.97 -10.66
N PHE A 237 10.97 -33.98 -9.77
CA PHE A 237 9.98 -34.09 -8.71
C PHE A 237 8.89 -33.01 -8.75
N CYS A 238 8.73 -32.35 -9.90
CA CYS A 238 7.59 -31.46 -10.11
C CYS A 238 6.28 -32.24 -10.01
N SER A 239 5.49 -31.93 -8.98
CA SER A 239 4.21 -32.59 -8.71
C SER A 239 3.23 -32.47 -9.87
N MET A 240 3.13 -31.29 -10.49
CA MET A 240 2.23 -31.05 -11.62
C MET A 240 2.59 -31.89 -12.84
N ARG A 241 3.89 -32.03 -13.13
CA ARG A 241 4.36 -32.88 -14.23
C ARG A 241 4.08 -34.35 -13.95
N ILE A 242 4.39 -34.82 -12.73
CA ILE A 242 4.07 -36.19 -12.32
C ILE A 242 2.57 -36.46 -12.46
N CYS A 243 1.71 -35.51 -12.06
CA CYS A 243 0.27 -35.64 -12.27
C CYS A 243 -0.10 -35.75 -13.76
N GLN A 244 0.51 -34.96 -14.65
CA GLN A 244 0.29 -35.09 -16.09
C GLN A 244 0.78 -36.44 -16.64
N ASP A 245 1.94 -36.91 -16.20
CA ASP A 245 2.50 -38.22 -16.59
C ASP A 245 1.58 -39.37 -16.18
N VAL A 246 1.07 -39.34 -14.95
CA VAL A 246 0.12 -40.34 -14.44
C VAL A 246 -1.20 -40.29 -15.21
N ARG A 247 -1.72 -39.09 -15.52
CA ARG A 247 -2.95 -38.94 -16.33
C ARG A 247 -2.78 -39.54 -17.72
N ARG A 248 -1.68 -39.19 -18.41
CA ARG A 248 -1.33 -39.75 -19.73
C ARG A 248 -1.18 -41.27 -19.69
N TYR A 249 -0.49 -41.80 -18.69
CA TYR A 249 -0.33 -43.24 -18.49
C TYR A 249 -1.69 -43.95 -18.34
N ALA A 250 -2.61 -43.37 -17.58
CA ALA A 250 -3.95 -43.93 -17.37
C ALA A 250 -4.80 -43.89 -18.65
N GLU A 251 -4.69 -42.84 -19.45
CA GLU A 251 -5.35 -42.70 -20.75
C GLU A 251 -4.85 -43.75 -21.77
N GLU A 252 -3.53 -43.95 -21.85
CA GLU A 252 -2.90 -44.88 -22.80
C GLU A 252 -3.18 -46.35 -22.49
N ARG A 253 -3.34 -46.71 -21.21
CA ARG A 253 -3.52 -48.10 -20.77
C ARG A 253 -4.96 -48.49 -20.42
N GLY A 254 -5.89 -47.53 -20.41
CA GLY A 254 -7.32 -47.71 -20.12
C GLY A 254 -7.56 -48.56 -18.87
N PRO A 255 -7.53 -47.99 -17.65
CA PRO A 255 -8.60 -47.08 -17.22
C PRO A 255 -8.15 -45.89 -16.34
N THR A 256 -9.05 -44.91 -16.25
CA THR A 256 -9.15 -43.83 -15.25
C THR A 256 -9.52 -44.33 -13.84
N SER A 257 -9.14 -45.57 -13.48
CA SER A 257 -9.44 -46.14 -12.16
C SER A 257 -8.38 -45.72 -11.15
N GLU A 258 -8.78 -45.62 -9.88
CA GLU A 258 -7.90 -45.35 -8.74
C GLU A 258 -6.70 -46.32 -8.68
N GLU A 259 -6.87 -47.54 -9.21
CA GLU A 259 -5.83 -48.56 -9.31
C GLU A 259 -4.71 -48.19 -10.28
N ALA A 260 -5.03 -47.61 -11.44
CA ALA A 260 -4.03 -47.19 -12.43
C ALA A 260 -3.21 -45.99 -11.92
N ILE A 261 -3.87 -45.03 -11.26
CA ILE A 261 -3.22 -43.90 -10.60
C ILE A 261 -2.28 -44.39 -9.49
N THR A 262 -2.76 -45.33 -8.66
CA THR A 262 -1.96 -45.92 -7.57
C THR A 262 -0.74 -46.66 -8.10
N ALA A 263 -0.86 -47.37 -9.21
CA ALA A 263 0.26 -48.05 -9.86
C ALA A 263 1.33 -47.05 -10.36
N GLY A 264 0.91 -45.99 -11.06
CA GLY A 264 1.83 -44.95 -11.53
C GLY A 264 2.56 -44.23 -10.40
N LEU A 265 1.86 -43.92 -9.29
CA LEU A 265 2.48 -43.31 -8.11
C LEU A 265 3.52 -44.23 -7.46
N LYS A 266 3.28 -45.55 -7.41
CA LYS A 266 4.27 -46.52 -6.89
C LYS A 266 5.54 -46.56 -7.73
N GLU A 267 5.42 -46.47 -9.05
CA GLU A 267 6.56 -46.48 -9.97
C GLU A 267 7.40 -45.21 -9.82
N GLN A 268 6.76 -44.03 -9.74
CA GLN A 268 7.45 -42.76 -9.49
C GLN A 268 8.15 -42.74 -8.12
N ALA A 269 7.53 -43.33 -7.10
CA ALA A 269 8.15 -43.47 -5.77
C ALA A 269 9.39 -44.37 -5.80
N ALA A 270 9.38 -45.44 -6.60
CA ALA A 270 10.56 -46.29 -6.79
C ALA A 270 11.70 -45.53 -7.48
N GLN A 271 11.39 -44.77 -8.55
CA GLN A 271 12.38 -43.91 -9.23
C GLN A 271 13.01 -42.87 -8.30
N PHE A 272 12.23 -42.24 -7.41
CA PHE A 272 12.79 -41.33 -6.40
C PHE A 272 13.81 -42.02 -5.49
N GLY A 273 13.54 -43.27 -5.09
CA GLY A 273 14.47 -44.10 -4.32
C GLY A 273 15.76 -44.41 -5.09
N GLU A 274 15.65 -44.77 -6.37
CA GLU A 274 16.80 -45.07 -7.25
C GLU A 274 17.69 -43.84 -7.48
N LEU A 275 17.09 -42.64 -7.56
CA LEU A 275 17.81 -41.37 -7.70
C LEU A 275 18.43 -40.85 -6.40
N GLY A 276 18.47 -41.68 -5.35
CA GLY A 276 19.13 -41.38 -4.08
C GLY A 276 18.31 -40.52 -3.12
N GLY A 277 17.00 -40.38 -3.35
CA GLY A 277 16.07 -39.72 -2.44
C GLY A 277 16.29 -38.21 -2.27
N ARG A 278 16.84 -37.54 -3.29
CA ARG A 278 17.10 -36.09 -3.28
C ARG A 278 16.12 -35.36 -4.19
N ILE A 279 15.61 -34.22 -3.73
CA ILE A 279 14.67 -33.37 -4.48
C ILE A 279 15.43 -32.56 -5.55
N GLU A 280 16.62 -32.08 -5.24
CA GLU A 280 17.48 -31.39 -6.20
C GLU A 280 18.49 -32.39 -6.78
N LEU A 281 18.29 -32.71 -8.06
CA LEU A 281 19.29 -33.40 -8.87
C LEU A 281 20.03 -32.34 -9.69
N PRO A 282 21.36 -32.40 -9.78
CA PRO A 282 22.11 -31.46 -10.61
C PRO A 282 21.59 -31.55 -12.05
N LEU A 283 21.28 -30.39 -12.63
CA LEU A 283 20.98 -30.30 -14.05
C LEU A 283 22.20 -30.84 -14.79
N ALA A 284 22.04 -31.92 -15.57
CA ALA A 284 23.10 -32.40 -16.43
C ALA A 284 23.50 -31.26 -17.39
N GLU A 285 24.82 -31.08 -17.59
CA GLU A 285 25.38 -30.13 -18.55
C GLU A 285 24.81 -30.32 -19.97
#